data_AF-A0A2M8P756-F1
#
_entry.id   AF-A0A2M8P756-F1
#
_cell.length_a   1.000
_cell.length_b   1.000
_cell.length_c   1.000
_cell.angle_alpha   90.00
_cell.angle_beta   90.00
_cell.angle_gamma   90.00
#
_symmetry.space_group_name_H-M   'P 1'
#
loop_
_entity.id
_entity.type
_entity.pdbx_description
1 polymer ?
#
loop_
_entity_poly.entity_id
_entity_poly.type
_entity_poly.pdbx_seq_one_letter_code
_entity_poly.pdbx_strand_id
1 'polypeptide(L)'
;VSILILPILIDGQLWGFIGFDECTGEHTWDALEIELLRTVAADLSATIKRQQQERELRESRERLLQIANNLQGAIYEFFVEGEVWRIGYITQGIYALAGITA
;
A
#
# COMPACT_ATOMS: atom_id res chain seq x y z
N VAL A 1 11.47 10.22 35.37
CA VAL A 1 10.94 10.42 34.00
C VAL A 1 12.07 10.18 33.03
N SER A 2 11.87 9.28 32.07
CA SER A 2 12.83 9.03 30.99
C SER A 2 12.07 8.80 29.68
N ILE A 3 12.76 9.01 28.55
CA ILE A 3 12.20 8.82 27.20
C ILE A 3 13.21 8.09 26.33
N LEU A 4 12.74 7.13 25.54
CA LEU A 4 13.48 6.53 24.43
C LEU A 4 12.79 6.91 23.12
N ILE A 5 13.55 7.50 22.20
CA ILE A 5 13.07 7.86 20.86
C ILE A 5 13.81 7.03 19.83
N LEU A 6 13.05 6.33 18.99
CA LEU A 6 13.61 5.55 17.88
C LEU A 6 13.11 6.10 16.55
N PRO A 7 14.01 6.30 15.57
CA PRO A 7 13.60 6.78 14.26
C PRO A 7 12.88 5.69 13.47
N ILE A 8 11.88 6.10 12.69
CA ILE A 8 11.26 5.29 11.64
C ILE A 8 11.89 5.73 10.33
N LEU A 9 12.65 4.82 9.71
CA LEU A 9 13.41 5.09 8.50
C LEU A 9 12.83 4.30 7.33
N ILE A 10 12.42 4.99 6.28
CA ILE A 10 11.96 4.35 5.03
C ILE A 10 12.96 4.72 3.94
N ASP A 11 13.59 3.71 3.33
CA ASP A 11 14.61 3.89 2.29
C ASP A 11 15.76 4.83 2.68
N GLY A 12 16.17 4.74 3.95
CA GLY A 12 17.23 5.57 4.52
C GLY A 12 16.81 7.01 4.83
N GLN A 13 15.55 7.38 4.57
CA GLN A 13 15.00 8.70 4.88
C GLN A 13 14.19 8.66 6.17
N LEU A 14 14.32 9.71 6.99
CA LEU A 14 13.52 9.89 8.19
C LEU A 14 12.06 10.12 7.79
N TRP A 15 11.21 9.15 8.12
CA TRP A 15 9.77 9.27 7.93
C TRP A 15 9.10 9.86 9.17
N GLY A 16 9.58 9.48 10.35
CA GLY A 16 9.05 9.91 11.65
C GLY A 16 9.80 9.24 12.80
N PHE A 17 9.20 9.20 13.98
CA PHE A 17 9.77 8.55 15.15
C PHE A 17 8.69 7.89 16.01
N ILE A 18 9.10 6.92 16.83
CA ILE A 18 8.30 6.33 17.90
C ILE A 18 8.97 6.66 19.24
N GLY A 19 8.19 7.19 20.18
CA GLY A 19 8.63 7.55 21.52
C GLY A 19 8.05 6.59 22.56
N PHE A 20 8.88 6.19 23.52
CA PHE A 20 8.50 5.41 24.69
C PHE A 20 8.80 6.23 25.94
N ASP A 21 7.75 6.61 26.67
CA ASP A 21 7.84 7.49 27.84
C ASP A 21 7.63 6.69 29.13
N GLU A 22 8.55 6.80 30.10
CA GLU A 22 8.31 6.41 31.49
C GLU A 22 8.05 7.68 32.31
N CYS A 23 6.78 7.92 32.63
CA CYS A 23 6.33 9.13 33.30
C CYS A 23 6.33 9.03 34.83
N THR A 24 6.50 7.82 35.38
CA THR A 24 6.25 7.54 36.80
C THR A 24 7.49 7.11 37.60
N GLY A 25 8.58 6.70 36.92
CA GLY A 25 9.81 6.23 37.57
C GLY A 25 11.12 6.72 36.92
N GLU A 26 12.24 6.35 37.55
CA GLU A 26 13.58 6.36 36.93
C GLU A 26 13.80 5.02 36.22
N HIS A 27 13.24 4.88 35.02
CA HIS A 27 13.54 3.73 34.17
C HIS A 27 14.79 4.01 33.33
N THR A 28 15.78 3.14 33.46
CA THR A 28 16.99 3.17 32.62
C THR A 28 16.82 2.09 31.56
N TRP A 29 16.64 2.51 30.32
CA TRP A 29 16.53 1.61 29.17
C TRP A 29 17.83 0.83 28.99
N ASP A 30 17.76 -0.49 29.07
CA ASP A 30 18.93 -1.32 28.86
C ASP A 30 19.17 -1.63 27.37
N ALA A 31 20.34 -2.20 27.07
CA ALA A 31 20.73 -2.47 25.68
C ALA A 31 19.80 -3.47 24.97
N LEU A 32 19.27 -4.47 25.70
CA LEU A 32 18.37 -5.48 25.16
C LEU A 32 17.00 -4.87 24.87
N GLU A 33 16.47 -4.04 25.77
CA GLU A 33 15.23 -3.30 25.58
C GLU A 33 15.32 -2.39 24.35
N ILE A 34 16.42 -1.63 24.23
CA ILE A 34 16.65 -0.74 23.08
C ILE A 34 16.72 -1.55 21.77
N GLU A 35 17.38 -2.72 21.77
CA GLU A 35 17.50 -3.57 20.59
C GLU A 35 16.15 -4.19 20.17
N LEU A 36 15.36 -4.64 21.15
CA LEU A 36 14.00 -5.14 20.91
C LEU A 36 13.11 -4.04 20.32
N LEU A 37 13.10 -2.85 20.92
CA LEU A 37 12.29 -1.73 20.44
C LEU A 37 12.78 -1.21 19.08
N ARG A 38 14.08 -1.32 18.79
CA ARG A 38 14.62 -1.05 17.45
C ARG A 38 14.11 -2.02 16.41
N THR A 39 13.93 -3.29 16.77
CA THR A 39 13.32 -4.30 15.88
C THR A 39 11.87 -3.94 15.59
N VAL A 40 11.11 -3.51 16.61
CA VAL A 40 9.74 -3.00 16.43
C VAL A 40 9.71 -1.78 15.50
N ALA A 41 10.63 -0.82 15.66
CA ALA A 41 10.73 0.34 14.79
C ALA A 41 11.07 -0.04 13.33
N ALA A 42 11.91 -1.06 13.12
CA ALA A 42 12.23 -1.59 11.79
C ALA A 42 11.01 -2.28 11.14
N ASP A 43 10.26 -3.09 11.91
CA ASP A 43 9.04 -3.74 11.43
C ASP A 43 7.94 -2.74 11.06
N LEU A 44 7.79 -1.67 11.86
CA LEU A 44 6.92 -0.55 11.54
C LEU A 44 7.34 0.13 10.25
N SER A 45 8.64 0.39 10.08
CA SER A 45 9.20 0.99 8.87
C SER A 45 8.87 0.14 7.62
N ALA A 46 9.07 -1.18 7.70
CA ALA A 46 8.75 -2.10 6.61
C ALA A 46 7.24 -2.16 6.31
N THR A 47 6.41 -2.12 7.35
CA THR A 47 4.95 -2.15 7.21
C THR A 47 4.41 -0.88 6.57
N ILE A 48 4.88 0.30 6.99
CA ILE A 48 4.49 1.58 6.40
C ILE A 48 4.92 1.62 4.93
N LYS A 49 6.14 1.18 4.62
CA LYS A 49 6.62 1.09 3.23
C LYS A 49 5.72 0.20 2.38
N ARG A 50 5.33 -0.98 2.88
CA ARG A 50 4.41 -1.88 2.18
C ARG A 50 3.06 -1.21 1.90
N GLN A 51 2.49 -0.53 2.90
CA GLN A 51 1.22 0.19 2.73
C GLN A 51 1.32 1.32 1.69
N GLN A 52 2.44 2.04 1.64
CA GLN A 52 2.68 3.06 0.62
C GLN A 52 2.73 2.44 -0.78
N GLN A 53 3.47 1.35 -0.97
CA GLN A 53 3.53 0.66 -2.27
C GLN A 53 2.17 0.11 -2.71
N GLU A 54 1.40 -0.48 -1.79
CA GLU A 54 0.04 -0.97 -2.08
C GLU A 54 -0.90 0.16 -2.49
N ARG A 55 -0.78 1.32 -1.83
CA ARG A 55 -1.56 2.51 -2.16
C ARG A 55 -1.20 3.06 -3.53
N GLU A 56 0.09 3.22 -3.83
CA GLU A 56 0.57 3.68 -5.15
C GLU A 56 0.11 2.75 -6.27
N LEU A 57 0.19 1.44 -6.06
CA LEU A 57 -0.30 0.45 -7.02
C LEU A 57 -1.80 0.56 -7.24
N ARG A 58 -2.57 0.77 -6.17
CA ARG A 58 -4.03 0.96 -6.24
C ARG A 58 -4.39 2.23 -7.00
N GLU A 59 -3.79 3.36 -6.64
CA GLU A 59 -4.03 4.66 -7.29
C GLU A 59 -3.64 4.60 -8.79
N SER A 60 -2.54 3.93 -9.14
CA SER A 60 -2.14 3.69 -10.53
C SER A 60 -3.18 2.87 -11.29
N ARG A 61 -3.68 1.77 -10.70
CA ARG A 61 -4.73 0.94 -11.30
C ARG A 61 -6.03 1.71 -11.50
N GLU A 62 -6.48 2.45 -10.49
CA GLU A 62 -7.68 3.29 -10.57
C GLU A 62 -7.56 4.33 -11.68
N ARG A 63 -6.39 4.96 -11.82
CA ARG A 63 -6.12 5.92 -12.89
C ARG A 63 -6.19 5.30 -14.28
N LEU A 64 -5.62 4.10 -14.46
CA LEU A 64 -5.71 3.36 -15.71
C LEU A 64 -7.16 3.01 -16.07
N LEU A 65 -7.94 2.55 -15.08
CA LEU A 65 -9.36 2.25 -15.26
C LEU A 65 -10.18 3.48 -15.64
N GLN A 66 -9.91 4.63 -15.02
CA GLN A 66 -10.56 5.91 -15.38
C GLN A 66 -10.26 6.32 -16.83
N ILE A 67 -8.99 6.23 -17.25
CA ILE A 67 -8.60 6.54 -18.63
C ILE A 67 -9.30 5.58 -19.59
N ALA A 68 -9.26 4.28 -19.30
CA ALA A 68 -9.86 3.24 -20.14
C ALA A 68 -11.39 3.41 -20.29
N ASN A 69 -12.09 3.74 -19.19
CA ASN A 69 -13.55 3.92 -19.20
C ASN A 69 -14.01 5.23 -19.87
N ASN A 70 -13.14 6.24 -19.97
CA ASN A 70 -13.48 7.51 -20.63
C ASN A 70 -13.21 7.51 -22.14
N LEU A 71 -12.60 6.45 -22.68
CA LEU A 71 -12.43 6.29 -24.13
C LEU A 71 -13.78 5.97 -24.80
N GLN A 72 -14.02 6.57 -25.97
CA GLN A 72 -15.15 6.18 -26.83
C GLN A 72 -14.79 4.86 -27.54
N GLY A 73 -14.86 3.76 -26.80
CA GLY A 73 -14.47 2.43 -27.27
C GLY A 73 -14.60 1.37 -26.18
N ALA A 74 -14.40 0.10 -26.52
CA ALA A 74 -14.26 -0.96 -25.53
C ALA A 74 -12.84 -1.52 -25.56
N ILE A 75 -12.16 -1.48 -24.41
CA ILE A 75 -10.95 -2.27 -24.17
C ILE A 75 -11.40 -3.56 -23.49
N TYR A 76 -10.95 -4.69 -24.01
CA TYR A 76 -11.24 -6.00 -23.46
C TYR A 76 -9.99 -6.88 -23.49
N GLU A 77 -9.87 -7.72 -22.49
CA GLU A 77 -8.85 -8.77 -22.44
C GLU A 77 -9.56 -10.13 -22.45
N PHE A 78 -9.25 -10.94 -23.45
CA PHE A 78 -9.70 -12.33 -23.52
C PHE A 78 -8.51 -13.24 -23.26
N PHE A 79 -8.76 -14.32 -22.52
CA PHE A 79 -7.80 -15.38 -22.35
C PHE A 79 -8.47 -16.73 -22.55
N VAL A 80 -7.65 -17.70 -22.93
CA VAL A 80 -8.08 -19.07 -23.16
C VAL A 80 -7.56 -19.92 -22.01
N GLU A 81 -8.47 -20.50 -21.23
CA GLU A 81 -8.15 -21.51 -20.22
C GLU A 81 -8.65 -22.87 -20.74
N GLY A 82 -7.72 -23.66 -21.27
CA GLY A 82 -8.04 -24.91 -21.95
C GLY A 82 -8.76 -24.67 -23.28
N GLU A 83 -10.02 -25.10 -23.39
CA GLU A 83 -10.88 -24.86 -24.56
C GLU A 83 -11.92 -23.75 -24.31
N VAL A 84 -11.90 -23.11 -23.13
CA VAL A 84 -12.89 -22.11 -22.74
C VAL A 84 -12.34 -20.71 -22.95
N TRP A 85 -13.05 -19.90 -23.76
CA TRP A 85 -12.79 -18.47 -23.90
C TRP A 85 -13.42 -17.71 -22.72
N ARG A 86 -12.61 -16.92 -22.01
CA ARG A 86 -13.07 -16.06 -20.92
C ARG A 86 -12.66 -14.62 -21.16
N ILE A 87 -13.52 -13.70 -20.72
CA ILE A 87 -13.22 -12.26 -20.68
C ILE A 87 -12.75 -11.95 -19.26
N GLY A 88 -11.49 -11.55 -19.11
CA GLY A 88 -10.93 -11.15 -17.82
C GLY A 88 -11.30 -9.73 -17.43
N TYR A 89 -11.45 -8.87 -18.42
CA TYR A 89 -11.76 -7.47 -18.22
C TYR A 89 -12.46 -6.90 -19.46
N ILE A 90 -13.42 -6.01 -19.24
CA ILE A 90 -14.02 -5.20 -20.28
C ILE A 90 -14.40 -3.82 -19.71
N THR A 91 -14.05 -2.74 -20.41
CA THR A 91 -14.42 -1.37 -20.04
C THR A 91 -15.91 -1.11 -20.21
N GLN A 92 -16.46 -0.15 -19.45
CA GLN A 92 -17.87 0.22 -19.55
C GLN A 92 -18.29 0.77 -20.92
N GLY A 93 -17.36 1.25 -21.75
CA GLY A 93 -17.67 1.70 -23.11
C GLY A 93 -18.31 0.62 -24.00
N ILE A 94 -18.24 -0.67 -23.62
CA ILE A 94 -18.97 -1.74 -24.30
C ILE A 94 -20.49 -1.53 -24.29
N TYR A 95 -21.05 -0.95 -23.23
CA TYR A 95 -22.49 -0.69 -23.13
C TYR A 95 -22.94 0.28 -24.23
N ALA A 96 -22.18 1.35 -24.44
CA ALA A 96 -22.42 2.31 -25.52
C ALA A 96 -22.27 1.67 -26.91
N LEU A 97 -21.25 0.82 -27.12
CA LEU A 97 -21.00 0.17 -28.41
C LEU A 97 -21.99 -0.96 -28.74
N ALA A 98 -22.38 -1.76 -27.76
CA ALA A 98 -23.29 -2.88 -27.94
C ALA A 98 -24.76 -2.44 -28.03
N GLY A 99 -25.05 -1.15 -27.83
CA GLY A 99 -26.41 -0.61 -27.78
C GLY A 99 -27.19 -1.09 -26.55
N ILE A 100 -26.50 -1.58 -25.52
CA ILE A 100 -27.10 -2.05 -24.28
C ILE A 100 -26.92 -0.92 -23.27
N THR A 101 -27.99 -0.21 -22.95
CA THR A 101 -27.99 0.76 -21.84
C THR A 101 -27.82 0.01 -20.51
N ALA A 102 -26.86 0.44 -19.70
CA ALA A 102 -26.64 -0.04 -18.34
C ALA A 102 -27.80 0.34 -17.40
#